data_AF-A0A519VZZ0-F1
#
_entry.id   AF-A0A519VZZ0-F1
#
_cell.length_a   1.000
_cell.length_b   1.000
_cell.length_c   1.000
_cell.angle_alpha   90.00
_cell.angle_beta   90.00
_cell.angle_gamma   90.00
#
_symmetry.space_group_name_H-M   'P 1'
#
loop_
_entity.id
_entity.type
_entity.pdbx_description
1 polymer ?
#
loop_
_entity_poly.entity_id
_entity_poly.type
_entity_poly.pdbx_seq_one_letter_code
_entity_poly.pdbx_strand_id
1 'polypeptide(L)' 'MMITAIDNRLDVRIYGDRKSMGAAAAEKFAKEVAALLETKEDINVIFAAAPSQNEFLAALDYENIDWGRINAFHMDEYI' A
#
# COMPACT_ATOMS: atom_id res chain seq x y z
N MET A 1 20.84 -23.28 14.65
CA MET A 1 20.82 -21.87 15.07
C MET A 1 20.51 -21.04 13.84
N MET A 2 19.24 -20.66 13.66
CA MET A 2 18.80 -19.82 12.54
C MET A 2 19.10 -18.38 12.91
N ILE A 3 20.14 -17.81 12.31
CA ILE A 3 20.39 -16.38 12.35
C ILE A 3 19.47 -15.79 11.28
N THR A 4 18.40 -15.13 11.70
CA THR A 4 17.58 -14.32 10.78
C THR A 4 18.44 -13.13 10.35
N ALA A 5 19.09 -13.25 9.20
CA ALA A 5 19.60 -12.08 8.50
C ALA A 5 18.36 -11.25 8.13
N ILE A 6 18.31 -9.99 8.57
CA ILE A 6 17.42 -9.00 7.98
C ILE A 6 17.89 -8.86 6.53
N ASP A 7 17.24 -9.59 5.62
CA ASP A 7 17.54 -9.53 4.19
C ASP A 7 17.09 -8.15 3.69
N ASN A 8 18.02 -7.21 3.64
CA ASN A 8 17.81 -5.81 3.27
C ASN A 8 17.64 -5.66 1.74
N ARG A 9 16.86 -6.55 1.12
CA ARG A 9 16.61 -6.55 -0.33
C ARG A 9 15.33 -5.79 -0.61
N LEU A 10 15.49 -4.65 -1.29
CA LEU A 10 14.37 -3.91 -1.86
C LEU A 10 13.77 -4.73 -3.02
N ASP A 11 12.47 -5.00 -2.96
CA ASP A 11 11.72 -5.49 -4.11
C ASP A 11 11.52 -4.31 -5.09
N VAL A 12 12.31 -4.29 -6.17
CA VAL A 12 12.26 -3.24 -7.19
C VAL A 12 11.50 -3.76 -8.40
N ARG A 13 10.38 -3.09 -8.73
CA ARG A 13 9.55 -3.41 -9.89
C ARG A 13 9.49 -2.20 -10.84
N ILE A 14 9.71 -2.45 -12.13
CA ILE A 14 9.72 -1.42 -13.17
C ILE A 14 8.52 -1.66 -14.08
N TYR A 15 7.78 -0.59 -14.38
CA TYR A 15 6.57 -0.61 -15.19
C TYR A 15 6.72 0.36 -16.37
N GLY A 16 5.96 0.11 -17.44
CA GLY A 16 6.05 0.91 -18.67
C GLY A 16 5.45 2.31 -18.54
N ASP A 17 4.53 2.52 -17.61
CA ASP A 17 3.89 3.81 -17.36
C ASP A 17 3.40 3.93 -15.89
N ARG A 18 2.97 5.14 -15.52
CA ARG A 18 2.46 5.43 -14.17
C ARG A 18 1.17 4.67 -13.85
N LYS A 19 0.33 4.41 -14.85
CA LYS A 19 -0.97 3.75 -14.65
C LYS A 19 -0.80 2.28 -14.27
N SER A 20 0.06 1.57 -14.98
CA SER A 20 0.42 0.18 -14.71
C SER A 20 1.17 0.04 -13.39
N MET A 21 2.06 0.99 -13.05
CA MET A 21 2.69 1.05 -11.73
C MET A 21 1.67 1.26 -10.61
N GLY A 22 0.77 2.24 -10.76
CA GLY A 22 -0.28 2.55 -9.78
C GLY A 22 -1.24 1.40 -9.55
N ALA A 23 -1.71 0.75 -10.62
CA ALA A 23 -2.56 -0.43 -10.54
C ALA A 23 -1.88 -1.60 -9.81
N ALA A 24 -0.61 -1.88 -10.13
CA ALA A 24 0.12 -2.95 -9.45
C ALA A 24 0.40 -2.64 -7.97
N ALA A 25 0.62 -1.38 -7.63
CA ALA A 25 0.74 -0.94 -6.24
C ALA A 25 -0.58 -1.07 -5.48
N ALA A 26 -1.71 -0.73 -6.10
CA ALA A 26 -3.04 -0.86 -5.51
C ALA A 26 -3.42 -2.32 -5.27
N GLU A 27 -3.18 -3.20 -6.25
CA GLU A 27 -3.40 -4.64 -6.11
C GLU A 27 -2.56 -5.23 -4.97
N LYS A 28 -1.28 -4.84 -4.88
CA LYS A 28 -0.42 -5.28 -3.77
C LYS A 28 -0.96 -4.77 -2.44
N PHE A 29 -1.32 -3.49 -2.35
CA PHE A 29 -1.88 -2.91 -1.13
C PHE A 29 -3.14 -3.64 -0.68
N ALA A 30 -4.10 -3.87 -1.58
CA ALA A 30 -5.35 -4.57 -1.27
C ALA A 30 -5.10 -5.99 -0.71
N LYS A 31 -4.14 -6.73 -1.30
CA LYS A 31 -3.75 -8.07 -0.81
C LYS A 31 -3.18 -8.03 0.60
N GLU A 32 -2.30 -7.07 0.90
CA GLU A 32 -1.70 -6.91 2.24
C GLU A 32 -2.75 -6.50 3.27
N VAL A 33 -3.65 -5.59 2.91
CA VAL A 33 -4.77 -5.16 3.75
C VAL A 33 -5.68 -6.34 4.09
N ALA A 34 -6.10 -7.12 3.08
CA ALA A 34 -6.93 -8.29 3.29
C ALA A 34 -6.26 -9.29 4.24
N ALA A 35 -5.00 -9.63 4.00
CA ALA A 35 -4.24 -10.55 4.84
C ALA A 35 -4.07 -10.05 6.28
N LEU A 36 -3.89 -8.74 6.49
CA LEU A 36 -3.79 -8.17 7.84
C LEU A 36 -5.15 -8.19 8.56
N LEU A 37 -6.24 -7.86 7.86
CA LEU A 37 -7.59 -7.83 8.42
C LEU A 37 -8.17 -9.22 8.74
N GLU A 38 -7.56 -10.29 8.25
CA GLU A 38 -7.84 -11.67 8.72
C GLU A 38 -7.41 -11.89 10.17
N THR A 39 -6.40 -11.15 10.65
CA THR A 39 -5.78 -11.39 11.97
C THR A 39 -5.91 -10.21 12.93
N LYS A 40 -6.26 -9.02 12.43
CA LYS A 40 -6.42 -7.79 13.20
C LYS A 40 -7.81 -7.23 12.97
N GLU A 41 -8.43 -6.75 14.04
CA GLU A 41 -9.73 -6.06 13.96
C GLU A 41 -9.60 -4.80 13.09
N ASP A 42 -8.62 -3.94 13.37
CA ASP A 42 -8.33 -2.74 12.57
C ASP A 42 -6.84 -2.66 12.19
N ILE A 43 -6.54 -1.89 11.15
CA ILE A 43 -5.17 -1.58 10.72
C ILE A 43 -4.93 -0.08 10.55
N ASN A 44 -3.66 0.31 10.65
CA ASN A 44 -3.23 1.69 10.42
C ASN A 44 -2.49 1.78 9.09
N VAL A 45 -2.87 2.74 8.25
CA VAL A 45 -2.24 3.00 6.95
C VAL A 45 -1.78 4.44 6.90
N ILE A 46 -0.53 4.66 6.51
CA ILE A 46 0.03 5.99 6.27
C ILE A 46 0.10 6.19 4.75
N PHE A 47 -0.62 7.18 4.23
CA PHE A 47 -0.55 7.61 2.83
C PHE A 47 0.44 8.76 2.69
N ALA A 48 1.21 8.80 1.61
CA ALA A 48 2.05 9.95 1.30
C ALA A 48 1.18 11.16 0.92
N ALA A 49 1.72 12.38 0.81
CA ALA A 49 0.99 13.53 0.26
C ALA A 49 1.36 13.90 -1.19
N ALA A 50 2.48 13.40 -1.73
CA ALA A 50 2.99 13.83 -3.05
C ALA A 50 2.14 13.33 -4.24
N PRO A 51 2.03 14.09 -5.36
CA PRO A 51 1.24 13.70 -6.55
C PRO A 51 1.73 12.45 -7.30
N SER A 52 2.90 11.91 -6.96
CA SER A 52 3.45 10.69 -7.60
C SER A 52 2.60 9.44 -7.31
N GLN A 53 1.71 9.48 -6.32
CA GLN A 53 0.84 8.37 -5.96
C GLN A 53 -0.57 8.43 -6.57
N ASN A 54 -0.91 9.46 -7.36
CA ASN A 54 -2.29 9.68 -7.83
C ASN A 54 -2.87 8.47 -8.58
N GLU A 55 -2.06 7.80 -9.42
CA GLU A 55 -2.51 6.61 -10.13
C GLU A 55 -2.72 5.40 -9.21
N PHE A 56 -1.99 5.31 -8.10
CA PHE A 56 -2.24 4.32 -7.05
C PHE A 56 -3.57 4.60 -6.37
N LEU A 57 -3.81 5.84 -5.91
CA LEU A 57 -5.07 6.21 -5.26
C LEU A 57 -6.28 6.00 -6.17
N ALA A 58 -6.18 6.42 -7.44
CA ALA A 58 -7.24 6.20 -8.42
C ALA A 58 -7.51 4.72 -8.72
N ALA A 59 -6.50 3.85 -8.57
CA ALA A 59 -6.68 2.41 -8.76
C ALA A 59 -7.35 1.72 -7.57
N LEU A 60 -7.30 2.31 -6.36
CA LEU A 60 -7.97 1.77 -5.17
C LEU A 60 -9.50 1.75 -5.31
N ASP A 61 -10.09 2.60 -6.15
CA ASP A 61 -11.52 2.62 -6.45
C ASP A 61 -12.04 1.27 -7.02
N TYR A 62 -11.14 0.45 -7.58
CA TYR A 62 -11.46 -0.85 -8.15
C TYR A 62 -11.15 -2.03 -7.22
N GLU A 63 -10.54 -1.77 -6.06
CA GLU A 63 -10.16 -2.80 -5.09
C GLU A 63 -11.24 -2.97 -4.02
N ASN A 64 -11.53 -4.22 -3.64
CA ASN A 64 -12.50 -4.52 -2.58
C ASN A 64 -11.83 -4.45 -1.21
N ILE A 65 -11.81 -3.25 -0.62
CA ILE A 65 -11.17 -2.97 0.66
C ILE A 65 -12.22 -2.58 1.70
N ASP A 66 -12.18 -3.20 2.87
CA ASP A 66 -13.03 -2.84 4.01
C ASP A 66 -12.47 -1.59 4.73
N TRP A 67 -12.75 -0.42 4.15
CA TRP A 67 -12.32 0.87 4.68
C TRP A 67 -12.83 1.16 6.09
N GLY A 68 -13.90 0.50 6.54
CA GLY A 68 -14.46 0.67 7.89
C GLY A 68 -13.51 0.21 9.01
N ARG A 69 -12.49 -0.57 8.65
CA ARG A 69 -11.50 -1.16 9.57
C ARG A 69 -10.08 -0.59 9.36
N ILE A 70 -9.99 0.56 8.69
CA ILE A 70 -8.72 1.22 8.36
C ILE A 70 -8.68 2.60 9.00
N ASN A 71 -7.70 2.83 9.87
CA ASN A 71 -7.33 4.15 10.34
C ASN A 71 -6.28 4.75 9.39
N ALA A 72 -6.68 5.75 8.61
CA ALA A 72 -5.81 6.42 7.65
C ALA A 72 -5.11 7.65 8.25
N PHE A 73 -3.82 7.77 7.98
CA PHE A 73 -2.97 8.89 8.36
C PHE A 73 -2.28 9.46 7.12
N HIS A 74 -1.92 10.75 7.15
CA HIS A 74 -1.05 11.35 6.15
C HIS A 74 0.41 11.33 6.67
N MET A 75 1.37 11.01 5.81
CA MET A 75 2.80 10.96 6.12
C MET A 75 3.37 12.36 6.38
N ASP A 76 2.89 13.32 5.62
CA ASP A 76 3.26 14.73 5.62
C ASP A 76 2.02 15.57 5.25
N GLU A 77 2.08 16.87 5.50
CA GLU A 77 1.05 17.83 5.07
C GLU A 77 1.75 19.00 4.36
N TYR A 78 1.20 19.42 3.23
CA TYR A 78 1.63 20.63 2.54
C TYR A 78 0.73 21.78 2.99
N ILE A 79 1.20 22.58 3.96
CA ILE A 79 0.51 23.80 4.44
C ILE A 79 0.77 24.99 3.51
#